data_AF-A0A011RMA3-F1
#
_entry.id   AF-A0A011RMA3-F1
#
_cell.length_a   1.000
_cell.length_b   1.000
_cell.length_c   1.000
_cell.angle_alpha   90.00
_cell.angle_beta   90.00
_cell.angle_gamma   90.00
#
_symmetry.space_group_name_H-M   'P 1'
#
loop_
_entity.id
_entity.type
_entity.pdbx_description
1 polymer ?
#
loop_
_entity_poly.entity_id
_entity_poly.type
_entity_poly.pdbx_seq_one_letter_code
_entity_poly.pdbx_strand_id
1 'polypeptide(L)' 'MFSRITGVGSFLPGPAVSNGDLARRGIETNDDWITSRTGIRFRHLAENGQTASDLGFEASQRALQAAGLTRCRQRG' A
#
# COMPACT_ATOMS: atom_id res chain seq x y z
N MET A 1 2.51 32.58 0.95
CA MET A 1 3.10 31.32 0.43
C MET A 1 2.04 30.25 0.49
N PHE A 2 1.91 29.41 -0.56
CA PHE A 2 0.89 28.36 -0.62
C PHE A 2 1.55 27.00 -0.88
N SER A 3 0.96 25.95 -0.32
CA SER A 3 1.38 24.56 -0.57
C SER A 3 0.60 23.97 -1.74
N ARG A 4 1.25 23.14 -2.55
CA ARG A 4 0.64 22.40 -3.66
C ARG A 4 1.18 20.97 -3.70
N ILE A 5 0.31 20.02 -3.99
CA ILE A 5 0.70 18.63 -4.26
C ILE A 5 1.32 18.59 -5.66
N THR A 6 2.62 18.32 -5.75
CA THR A 6 3.37 18.27 -7.01
C THR A 6 3.47 16.86 -7.61
N GLY A 7 3.22 15.82 -6.81
CA GLY A 7 3.19 14.42 -7.23
C GLY A 7 2.64 13.52 -6.14
N VAL A 8 2.14 12.35 -6.52
CA VAL A 8 1.62 11.32 -5.62
C VAL A 8 2.19 9.96 -6.02
N GLY A 9 2.32 9.06 -5.05
CA GLY A 9 2.82 7.72 -5.26
C GLY A 9 2.23 6.77 -4.25
N SER A 10 2.04 5.52 -4.66
CA SER A 10 1.52 4.45 -3.81
C SER A 10 2.28 3.16 -4.06
N PHE A 11 2.36 2.33 -3.03
CA PHE A 11 2.95 1.01 -3.09
C PHE A 11 2.10 0.07 -2.22
N LEU A 12 1.80 -1.12 -2.75
CA LEU A 12 1.04 -2.16 -2.07
C LEU A 12 1.91 -3.42 -2.00
N PRO A 13 2.10 -4.01 -0.81
CA PRO A 13 2.93 -5.19 -0.66
C PRO A 13 2.21 -6.46 -1.09
N GLY A 14 2.97 -7.43 -1.60
CA GLY A 14 2.48 -8.78 -1.88
C GLY A 14 1.29 -8.86 -2.85
N PRO A 15 0.76 -10.08 -3.05
CA PRO A 15 -0.44 -10.28 -3.87
C PRO A 15 -1.70 -9.78 -3.16
N ALA A 16 -2.72 -9.45 -3.96
CA ALA A 16 -4.05 -9.14 -3.43
C ALA A 16 -4.65 -10.38 -2.75
N VAL A 17 -5.03 -10.24 -1.49
CA VAL A 17 -5.66 -11.27 -0.66
C VAL A 17 -7.16 -11.04 -0.67
N SER A 18 -7.91 -12.01 -1.20
CA SER A 18 -9.37 -11.98 -1.22
C SER A 18 -9.98 -12.32 0.14
N ASN A 19 -11.27 -12.05 0.32
CA ASN A 19 -11.99 -12.50 1.51
C ASN A 19 -12.01 -14.04 1.63
N GLY A 20 -12.06 -14.75 0.50
CA GLY A 20 -11.93 -16.22 0.46
C GLY A 20 -10.55 -16.71 0.87
N ASP A 21 -9.47 -15.98 0.55
CA ASP A 21 -8.12 -16.28 1.04
C ASP A 21 -8.01 -16.15 2.56
N LEU A 22 -8.73 -15.20 3.16
CA LEU A 22 -8.75 -15.04 4.61
C LEU A 22 -9.50 -16.17 5.30
N ALA A 23 -10.64 -16.58 4.73
CA ALA A 23 -11.35 -17.77 5.21
C ALA A 23 -10.45 -19.02 5.14
N ARG A 24 -9.71 -19.20 4.05
CA ARG A 24 -8.72 -20.29 3.91
C ARG A 24 -7.58 -20.23 4.93
N ARG A 25 -7.22 -19.03 5.43
CA ARG A 25 -6.19 -18.84 6.47
C ARG A 25 -6.72 -19.10 7.90
N GLY A 26 -7.96 -19.58 8.04
CA GLY A 26 -8.55 -19.96 9.32
C GLY A 26 -9.27 -18.82 10.05
N ILE A 27 -9.57 -17.71 9.37
CA ILE A 27 -10.40 -16.65 9.93
C ILE A 27 -11.87 -17.03 9.67
N GLU A 28 -12.69 -17.11 10.71
CA GLU A 28 -14.13 -17.30 10.56
C GLU A 28 -14.77 -16.04 9.97
N THR A 29 -14.87 -16.02 8.64
CA THR A 29 -15.45 -14.90 7.91
C THR A 29 -16.08 -15.37 6.60
N ASN A 30 -17.01 -14.58 6.08
CA ASN A 30 -17.64 -14.79 4.78
C ASN A 30 -17.53 -13.51 3.94
N ASP A 31 -17.30 -13.68 2.64
CA ASP A 31 -17.23 -12.60 1.65
C ASP A 31 -18.48 -11.71 1.68
N ASP A 32 -19.67 -12.31 1.78
CA ASP A 32 -20.93 -11.58 1.81
C ASP A 32 -20.98 -10.61 2.99
N TRP A 33 -20.61 -11.08 4.18
CA TRP A 33 -20.64 -10.26 5.40
C TRP A 33 -19.59 -9.14 5.36
N ILE A 34 -18.37 -9.44 4.89
CA ILE A 34 -17.31 -8.44 4.77
C ILE A 34 -17.71 -7.38 3.75
N THR A 35 -18.13 -7.81 2.56
CA THR A 35 -18.45 -6.91 1.45
C THR A 35 -19.67 -6.07 1.77
N SER A 36 -20.73 -6.64 2.35
CA SER A 36 -21.96 -5.89 2.66
C SER A 36 -21.74 -4.81 3.72
N ARG A 37 -20.82 -5.02 4.67
CA ARG A 37 -20.59 -4.06 5.77
C ARG A 37 -19.44 -3.10 5.53
N THR A 38 -18.41 -3.51 4.79
CA THR A 38 -17.16 -2.72 4.64
C THR A 38 -16.87 -2.34 3.20
N GLY A 39 -17.48 -3.02 2.23
CA GLY A 39 -17.15 -2.89 0.80
C GLY A 39 -15.79 -3.50 0.41
N ILE A 40 -15.03 -4.07 1.35
CA ILE A 40 -13.68 -4.58 1.10
C ILE A 40 -13.77 -5.96 0.43
N ARG A 41 -13.18 -6.07 -0.77
CA ARG A 41 -13.07 -7.34 -1.51
C ARG A 41 -11.66 -7.93 -1.50
N PHE A 42 -10.66 -7.05 -1.50
CA PHE A 42 -9.24 -7.41 -1.52
C PHE A 42 -8.45 -6.53 -0.58
N ARG A 43 -7.34 -7.07 -0.07
CA ARG A 43 -6.36 -6.35 0.74
C ARG A 43 -4.96 -6.85 0.47
N HIS A 44 -3.97 -6.01 0.76
CA HIS A 44 -2.56 -6.35 0.65
C HIS A 44 -1.97 -6.53 2.04
N LEU A 45 -1.18 -7.58 2.23
CA LEU A 45 -0.56 -7.89 3.52
C LEU A 45 0.96 -7.74 3.36
N ALA A 46 1.56 -6.98 4.27
CA ALA A 46 3.01 -6.88 4.34
C ALA A 46 3.62 -8.22 4.74
N GLU A 47 4.78 -8.53 4.19
CA GLU A 47 5.54 -9.72 4.59
C GLU A 47 6.14 -9.56 5.98
N ASN A 48 6.45 -10.68 6.63
CA ASN A 48 7.13 -10.64 7.92
C ASN A 48 8.49 -9.95 7.78
N GLY A 49 8.69 -8.88 8.55
CA GLY A 49 9.90 -8.07 8.51
C GLY A 49 9.83 -6.85 7.58
N GLN A 50 8.79 -6.72 6.77
CA GLN A 50 8.56 -5.51 5.98
C GLN A 50 7.91 -4.42 6.85
N THR A 51 8.56 -3.27 6.96
CA THR A 51 8.12 -2.18 7.83
C THR A 51 7.35 -1.10 7.08
N ALA A 52 6.64 -0.23 7.81
CA ALA A 52 5.96 0.92 7.22
C ALA A 52 6.93 1.86 6.49
N SER A 53 8.17 1.96 6.98
CA SER A 53 9.22 2.77 6.35
C SER A 53 9.60 2.23 4.98
N ASP A 54 9.67 0.91 4.81
CA ASP A 54 9.99 0.29 3.51
C ASP A 54 8.87 0.56 2.48
N LEU A 55 7.61 0.39 2.90
CA LEU A 55 6.45 0.68 2.06
C LEU A 55 6.38 2.16 1.68
N GLY A 56 6.62 3.03 2.66
CA GLY A 56 6.64 4.48 2.47
C GLY A 56 7.79 4.94 1.59
N PHE A 57 8.95 4.29 1.66
CA PHE A 57 10.09 4.56 0.80
C PHE A 57 9.76 4.30 -0.66
N GLU A 58 9.19 3.14 -0.98
CA GLU A 58 8.75 2.79 -2.34
C GLU A 58 7.67 3.76 -2.87
N ALA A 59 6.67 4.09 -2.04
CA ALA A 59 5.64 5.06 -2.41
C ALA A 59 6.24 6.47 -2.66
N SER A 60 7.22 6.87 -1.85
CA SER A 60 7.89 8.18 -1.97
C SER A 60 8.75 8.27 -3.22
N GLN A 61 9.44 7.20 -3.62
CA GLN A 61 10.18 7.17 -4.87
C GLN A 61 9.25 7.41 -6.07
N ARG A 62 8.10 6.75 -6.10
CA ARG A 62 7.08 6.94 -7.14
C ARG A 62 6.51 8.36 -7.13
N ALA A 63 6.28 8.94 -5.94
CA ALA A 63 5.80 10.31 -5.82
C ALA A 63 6.82 11.34 -6.35
N LEU A 64 8.11 11.13 -6.06
CA LEU A 64 9.19 11.98 -6.58
C LEU A 64 9.29 11.88 -8.11
N GLN A 65 9.22 10.66 -8.66
CA GLN A 65 9.19 10.45 -10.10
C GLN A 65 7.99 11.15 -10.76
N ALA A 66 6.79 11.01 -10.18
CA ALA A 66 5.59 11.69 -10.66
C ALA A 66 5.69 13.22 -10.60
N ALA A 67 6.43 13.75 -9.62
CA ALA A 67 6.73 15.18 -9.50
C ALA A 67 7.86 15.66 -10.43
N GLY A 68 8.50 14.76 -11.19
CA GLY A 68 9.69 15.07 -11.99
C GLY A 68 10.92 15.44 -11.15
N LEU A 69 10.94 15.05 -9.88
CA LEU A 69 12.01 15.35 -8.94
C LEU A 69 12.93 14.14 -8.77
N THR A 70 14.24 14.38 -8.72
CA THR A 70 15.22 13.35 -8.38
C THR A 70 15.53 13.40 -6.89
N ARG A 71 15.78 12.24 -6.26
CA ARG A 71 16.29 12.20 -4.88
C ARG A 71 17.51 13.11 -4.77
N CYS A 72 17.59 13.90 -3.71
CA CYS A 72 18.81 14.64 -3.41
C CYS A 72 19.96 13.62 -3.28
N ARG A 73 20.93 13.64 -4.21
CA ARG A 73 22.15 12.84 -4.07
C ARG A 73 22.75 13.17 -2.72
N GLN A 74 22.86 12.18 -1.84
CA GLN A 74 23.71 12.31 -0.66
C GLN A 74 25.12 12.56 -1.19
N ARG A 75 25.58 13.82 -1.13
CA ARG A 75 26.99 14.13 -1.32
C ARG A 75 27.71 13.41 -0.19
N GLY A 76 28.47 12.37 -0.54
CA GLY A 76 29.51 11.82 0.33
C GLY A 76 30.60 12.84 0.57
#